data_AF-A0A813GTY8-F1
#
_entry.id   AF-A0A813GTY8-F1
#
_cell.length_a   1.000
_cell.length_b   1.000
_cell.length_c   1.000
_cell.angle_alpha   90.00
_cell.angle_beta   90.00
_cell.angle_gamma   90.00
#
_symmetry.space_group_name_H-M   'P 1'
#
loop_
_entity.id
_entity.type
_entity.pdbx_description
1 polymer ?
#
loop_
_entity_poly.entity_id
_entity_poly.type
_entity_poly.pdbx_seq_one_letter_code
_entity_poly.pdbx_strand_id
1 'polypeptide(L)'
;MLAGSEHSSGSLLLLLSLLLLLWLLLLFIDLRRRLANLCCMARSLTARRGRGRPKLALEVAQQLAASRGGVCTSTSYVDSKTHLTWQCHNSHTWLATLASLRHSLTWCPHCPTGVGRPRLGIEKARQLAAEQGGQCLSTDYVSVHDKLLWQCYNGHSWSAPLGHLIYTGAWCPKCGIASRRTAQLSRARQHAMSKSGECLETQYVNSTGPMKWRYVLGHEWVASLQAVTSSGSWCPVGAVMKKRLSLDVASRLARSRQGSCLLINGIRKQ
;
A
#
# COMPACT_ATOMS: atom_id res chain seq x y z
N MET A 1 -18.43 86.59 -15.61
CA MET A 1 -18.77 85.27 -16.19
C MET A 1 -17.47 84.64 -16.65
N LEU A 2 -16.92 83.73 -15.86
CA LEU A 2 -15.67 83.03 -16.16
C LEU A 2 -15.95 81.53 -16.26
N ALA A 3 -15.55 81.00 -17.41
CA ALA A 3 -15.52 79.60 -17.76
C ALA A 3 -14.44 78.83 -16.98
N GLY A 4 -14.59 77.52 -16.90
CA GLY A 4 -13.62 76.58 -16.35
C GLY A 4 -14.24 75.80 -15.18
N SER A 5 -14.51 74.50 -15.27
CA SER A 5 -13.49 73.50 -15.55
C SER A 5 -14.13 72.10 -15.60
N GLU A 6 -14.84 71.76 -16.68
CA GLU A 6 -15.32 70.37 -16.92
C GLU A 6 -14.22 69.42 -17.46
N HIS A 7 -12.94 69.74 -17.20
CA HIS A 7 -11.78 68.95 -17.67
C HIS A 7 -11.14 68.06 -16.58
N SER A 8 -11.63 68.09 -15.34
CA SER A 8 -10.96 67.38 -14.22
C SER A 8 -11.34 65.90 -14.11
N SER A 9 -12.60 65.54 -14.38
CA SER A 9 -13.11 64.16 -14.19
C SER A 9 -12.58 63.16 -15.23
N GLY A 10 -12.42 63.58 -16.49
CA GLY A 10 -11.84 62.74 -17.54
C GLY A 10 -10.34 62.50 -17.34
N SER A 11 -9.62 63.49 -16.79
CA SER A 11 -8.19 63.38 -16.49
C SER A 11 -7.92 62.38 -15.36
N LEU A 12 -8.78 62.32 -14.35
CA LEU A 12 -8.68 61.34 -13.26
C LEU A 12 -8.94 59.90 -13.73
N LEU A 13 -9.91 59.68 -14.62
CA LEU A 13 -10.17 58.36 -15.21
C LEU A 13 -9.01 57.88 -16.12
N LEU A 14 -8.39 58.81 -16.86
CA LEU A 14 -7.19 58.52 -17.65
C LEU A 14 -5.98 58.22 -16.76
N LEU A 15 -5.82 58.91 -15.64
CA LEU A 15 -4.76 58.61 -14.67
C LEU A 15 -4.96 57.25 -13.99
N LEU A 16 -6.19 56.91 -13.61
CA LEU A 16 -6.51 55.61 -13.01
C LEU A 16 -6.32 54.46 -14.01
N SER A 17 -6.67 54.65 -15.29
CA SER A 17 -6.43 53.64 -16.32
C SER A 17 -4.94 53.46 -16.64
N LEU A 18 -4.16 54.55 -16.67
CA LEU A 18 -2.70 54.50 -16.80
C LEU A 18 -2.04 53.81 -15.61
N LEU A 19 -2.50 54.06 -14.38
CA LEU A 19 -2.00 53.38 -13.18
C LEU A 19 -2.34 51.89 -13.17
N LEU A 20 -3.53 51.50 -13.63
CA LEU A 20 -3.91 50.09 -13.77
C LEU A 20 -3.08 49.38 -14.84
N LEU A 21 -2.83 50.02 -15.98
CA LEU A 21 -1.96 49.49 -17.04
C LEU A 21 -0.51 49.35 -16.56
N LEU A 22 0.01 50.33 -15.80
CA LEU A 22 1.34 50.25 -15.20
C LEU A 22 1.43 49.10 -14.19
N TRP A 23 0.40 48.92 -13.34
CA TRP A 23 0.34 47.81 -12.38
C TRP A 23 0.28 46.44 -13.07
N LEU A 24 -0.52 46.30 -14.14
CA LEU A 24 -0.57 45.08 -14.95
C LEU A 24 0.75 44.80 -15.67
N LEU A 25 1.43 45.82 -16.20
CA LEU A 25 2.76 45.68 -16.79
C LEU A 25 3.80 45.21 -15.77
N LEU A 26 3.79 45.76 -14.55
CA LEU A 26 4.68 45.33 -13.47
C LEU A 26 4.39 43.89 -13.03
N LEU A 27 3.12 43.48 -12.96
CA LEU A 27 2.72 42.11 -12.68
C LEU A 27 3.18 41.13 -13.78
N PHE A 28 3.09 41.54 -15.05
CA PHE A 28 3.60 40.77 -16.19
C PHE A 28 5.13 40.65 -16.19
N ILE A 29 5.85 41.71 -15.79
CA ILE A 29 7.31 41.68 -15.64
C ILE A 29 7.72 40.75 -14.50
N ASP A 30 7.04 40.76 -13.36
CA ASP A 30 7.32 39.83 -12.24
C ASP A 30 7.02 38.38 -12.63
N LEU A 31 5.90 38.14 -13.33
CA LEU A 31 5.55 36.80 -13.84
C LEU A 31 6.59 36.28 -14.84
N ARG A 32 7.09 37.14 -15.74
CA ARG A 32 8.20 36.79 -16.65
C ARG A 32 9.50 36.50 -15.89
N ARG A 33 9.84 37.26 -14.84
CA ARG A 33 11.03 36.99 -14.00
C ARG A 33 10.91 35.65 -13.27
N ARG A 34 9.73 35.33 -12.72
CA ARG A 34 9.46 34.03 -12.07
C ARG A 34 9.54 32.86 -13.05
N LEU A 35 9.01 33.01 -14.27
CA LEU A 35 9.10 31.99 -15.33
C LEU A 35 10.54 31.83 -15.87
N ALA A 36 11.33 32.91 -15.97
CA ALA A 36 12.74 32.83 -16.34
C ALA A 36 13.57 32.05 -15.29
N ASN A 37 13.28 32.23 -14.00
CA ASN A 37 13.93 31.47 -12.92
C ASN A 37 13.58 29.97 -12.95
N LEU A 38 12.37 29.61 -13.39
CA LEU A 38 11.96 28.20 -13.59
C LEU A 38 12.72 27.53 -14.75
N CYS A 39 13.07 28.28 -15.81
CA CYS A 39 13.90 27.76 -16.91
C CYS A 39 15.37 27.55 -16.53
N CYS A 40 15.92 28.28 -15.55
CA CYS A 40 17.27 28.04 -15.04
C CYS A 40 17.38 26.77 -14.18
N MET A 41 16.29 26.33 -13.52
CA MET A 41 16.30 25.10 -12.73
C MET A 41 16.23 23.82 -13.59
N ALA A 42 15.71 23.90 -14.82
CA ALA A 42 15.57 22.74 -15.72
C ALA A 42 16.86 22.33 -16.46
N ARG A 43 17.93 23.15 -16.43
CA ARG A 43 19.21 22.85 -17.09
C ARG A 43 20.22 22.05 -16.25
N SER A 44 19.85 21.62 -15.04
CA SER A 44 20.74 20.86 -14.14
C SER A 44 20.63 19.32 -14.27
N LEU A 45 19.79 18.79 -15.18
CA LEU A 45 19.49 17.35 -15.27
C LEU A 45 20.18 16.59 -16.41
N THR A 46 21.25 17.12 -17.01
CA THR A 46 22.11 16.34 -17.92
C THR A 46 23.60 16.65 -17.70
N ALA A 47 24.12 16.28 -16.53
CA ALA A 47 25.56 16.19 -16.30
C ALA A 47 25.91 14.81 -15.74
N ARG A 48 26.14 13.84 -16.64
CA ARG A 48 26.70 12.53 -16.28
C ARG A 48 28.21 12.56 -16.53
N ARG A 49 28.96 12.19 -15.47
CA ARG A 49 30.42 12.01 -15.31
C ARG A 49 31.17 13.18 -14.65
N GLY A 50 30.99 13.31 -13.33
CA GLY A 50 31.93 14.03 -12.48
C GLY A 50 33.07 13.11 -12.02
N ARG A 51 34.26 13.29 -12.61
CA ARG A 51 35.54 12.93 -11.97
C ARG A 51 35.93 14.12 -11.09
N GLY A 52 36.06 13.89 -9.78
CA GLY A 52 36.68 14.82 -8.82
C GLY A 52 35.70 15.62 -7.95
N ARG A 53 35.62 15.25 -6.66
CA ARG A 53 35.73 16.16 -5.50
C ARG A 53 35.93 15.31 -4.21
N PRO A 54 37.14 14.78 -3.97
CA PRO A 54 37.44 13.92 -2.81
C PRO A 54 37.21 14.61 -1.45
N LYS A 55 37.32 15.94 -1.40
CA LYS A 55 37.19 16.73 -0.17
C LYS A 55 35.77 16.75 0.42
N LEU A 56 34.74 16.87 -0.44
CA LEU A 56 33.33 16.81 0.01
C LEU A 56 32.94 15.43 0.52
N ALA A 57 33.53 14.36 -0.03
CA ALA A 57 33.17 13.00 0.36
C ALA A 57 33.75 12.60 1.73
N LEU A 58 34.96 13.07 2.06
CA LEU A 58 35.55 12.84 3.38
C LEU A 58 34.83 13.63 4.48
N GLU A 59 34.46 14.88 4.21
CA GLU A 59 33.69 15.71 5.13
C GLU A 59 32.31 15.07 5.43
N VAL A 60 31.64 14.54 4.40
CA VAL A 60 30.40 13.77 4.55
C VAL A 60 30.62 12.50 5.39
N ALA A 61 31.76 11.82 5.25
CA ALA A 61 32.10 10.66 6.07
C ALA A 61 32.31 11.03 7.55
N GLN A 62 33.00 12.14 7.82
CA GLN A 62 33.23 12.64 9.18
C GLN A 62 31.93 13.08 9.84
N GLN A 63 31.06 13.80 9.12
CA GLN A 63 29.72 14.18 9.59
C GLN A 63 28.85 12.95 9.88
N LEU A 64 28.90 11.93 9.03
CA LEU A 64 28.18 10.68 9.24
C LEU A 64 28.66 10.00 10.53
N ALA A 65 29.97 9.96 10.76
CA ALA A 65 30.54 9.40 11.98
C ALA A 65 30.08 10.17 13.23
N ALA A 66 30.16 11.51 13.18
CA ALA A 66 29.71 12.37 14.27
C ALA A 66 28.23 12.18 14.59
N SER A 67 27.37 12.09 13.56
CA SER A 67 25.92 11.86 13.73
C SER A 67 25.57 10.54 14.41
N ARG A 68 26.49 9.57 14.38
CA ARG A 68 26.32 8.22 14.95
C ARG A 68 27.21 7.97 16.17
N GLY A 69 27.80 9.03 16.74
CA GLY A 69 28.62 8.92 17.95
C GLY A 69 29.93 8.15 17.71
N GLY A 70 30.58 8.37 16.57
CA GLY A 70 31.92 7.85 16.31
C GLY A 70 32.76 8.79 15.45
N VAL A 71 33.92 8.31 15.03
CA VAL A 71 34.94 9.10 14.31
C VAL A 71 35.38 8.33 13.06
N CYS A 72 35.55 9.05 11.95
CA CYS A 72 36.22 8.53 10.76
C CYS A 72 37.71 8.89 10.88
N THR A 73 38.60 7.89 10.95
CA THR A 73 40.04 8.09 11.13
C THR A 73 40.81 8.11 9.80
N SER A 74 40.14 7.86 8.68
CA SER A 74 40.75 7.95 7.35
C SER A 74 41.04 9.39 6.94
N THR A 75 42.20 9.61 6.32
CA THR A 75 42.69 10.92 5.88
C THR A 75 42.41 11.23 4.40
N SER A 76 42.01 10.23 3.61
CA SER A 76 41.71 10.40 2.18
C SER A 76 40.51 9.54 1.75
N TYR A 77 39.73 10.09 0.81
CA TYR A 77 38.64 9.37 0.14
C TYR A 77 38.91 9.37 -1.36
N VAL A 78 39.12 8.19 -1.93
CA VAL A 78 39.50 8.04 -3.34
C VAL A 78 38.26 7.75 -4.19
N ASP A 79 37.40 6.81 -3.76
CA ASP A 79 36.18 6.45 -4.47
C ASP A 79 35.08 5.87 -3.55
N SER A 80 33.90 5.57 -4.10
CA SER A 80 32.76 4.98 -3.37
C SER A 80 32.93 3.52 -2.94
N LYS A 81 33.98 2.86 -3.40
CA LYS A 81 34.34 1.48 -3.08
C LYS A 81 35.48 1.41 -2.05
N THR A 82 36.19 2.51 -1.83
CA THR A 82 37.27 2.58 -0.85
C THR A 82 36.71 2.40 0.55
N HIS A 83 37.32 1.48 1.28
CA HIS A 83 37.04 1.27 2.68
C HIS A 83 37.68 2.41 3.47
N LEU A 84 36.86 3.10 4.24
CA LEU A 84 37.31 4.03 5.26
C LEU A 84 37.40 3.29 6.60
N THR A 85 38.25 3.80 7.48
CA THR A 85 38.43 3.33 8.84
C THR A 85 37.55 4.14 9.76
N TRP A 86 36.71 3.43 10.51
CA TRP A 86 35.72 4.01 11.40
C TRP A 86 35.97 3.54 12.82
N GLN A 87 35.71 4.41 13.78
CA GLN A 87 35.80 4.13 15.21
C GLN A 87 34.49 4.53 15.89
N CYS A 88 33.90 3.64 16.69
CA CYS A 88 32.71 3.99 17.47
C CYS A 88 33.08 4.58 18.83
N HIS A 89 32.09 5.11 19.57
CA HIS A 89 32.26 5.55 20.96
C HIS A 89 32.92 4.50 21.88
N ASN A 90 32.61 3.21 21.67
CA ASN A 90 33.22 2.10 22.45
C ASN A 90 34.61 1.70 21.93
N SER A 91 35.30 2.59 21.21
CA SER A 91 36.65 2.40 20.66
C SER A 91 36.86 1.28 19.63
N HIS A 92 35.83 0.51 19.25
CA HIS A 92 35.96 -0.49 18.18
C HIS A 92 36.29 0.17 16.84
N THR A 93 37.28 -0.39 16.15
CA THR A 93 37.71 0.05 14.81
C THR A 93 37.30 -0.97 13.75
N TRP A 94 36.72 -0.52 12.64
CA TRP A 94 36.38 -1.40 11.52
C TRP A 94 36.52 -0.68 10.16
N LEU A 95 36.59 -1.49 9.10
CA LEU A 95 36.69 -1.03 7.72
C LEU A 95 35.33 -1.14 7.03
N ALA A 96 34.82 -0.04 6.48
CA ALA A 96 33.57 -0.02 5.73
C ALA A 96 33.55 1.11 4.70
N THR A 97 32.79 0.93 3.62
CA THR A 97 32.62 1.98 2.62
C THR A 97 31.57 2.99 3.07
N LEU A 98 31.74 4.25 2.64
CA LEU A 98 30.79 5.34 2.95
C LEU A 98 29.37 5.00 2.45
N ALA A 99 29.25 4.40 1.26
CA ALA A 99 27.97 3.98 0.69
C ALA A 99 27.28 2.91 1.55
N SER A 100 28.03 1.91 2.02
CA SER A 100 27.50 0.85 2.88
C SER A 100 26.97 1.41 4.20
N LEU A 101 27.72 2.31 4.85
CA LEU A 101 27.32 2.89 6.14
C LEU A 101 26.18 3.91 6.01
N ARG A 102 26.02 4.54 4.85
CA ARG A 102 24.88 5.44 4.61
C ARG A 102 23.56 4.69 4.66
N HIS A 103 23.54 3.46 4.16
CA HIS A 103 22.35 2.62 4.08
C HIS A 103 22.29 1.52 5.15
N SER A 104 23.36 1.33 5.95
CA SER A 104 23.36 0.32 7.01
C SER A 104 22.50 0.77 8.20
N LEU A 105 21.79 -0.20 8.76
CA LEU A 105 21.04 -0.06 10.02
C LEU A 105 21.90 -0.38 11.24
N THR A 106 23.15 -0.79 11.02
CA THR A 106 24.12 -1.14 12.06
C THR A 106 25.32 -0.24 11.90
N TRP A 107 25.63 0.53 12.96
CA TRP A 107 26.74 1.48 12.99
C TRP A 107 28.08 0.76 13.18
N CYS A 108 28.21 -0.03 14.25
CA CYS A 108 29.43 -0.77 14.57
C CYS A 108 29.12 -2.27 14.63
N PRO A 109 29.90 -3.13 13.94
CA PRO A 109 29.69 -4.58 13.95
C PRO A 109 30.02 -5.24 15.30
N HIS A 110 30.88 -4.60 16.10
CA HIS A 110 31.31 -5.11 17.41
C HIS A 110 30.48 -4.58 18.57
N CYS A 111 29.73 -3.48 18.39
CA CYS A 111 28.85 -2.98 19.44
C CYS A 111 27.56 -3.80 19.50
N PRO A 112 27.22 -4.41 20.66
CA PRO A 112 25.95 -5.11 20.84
C PRO A 112 24.73 -4.17 20.73
N THR A 113 24.94 -2.87 20.86
CA THR A 113 23.95 -1.78 20.87
C THR A 113 24.25 -0.71 19.83
N GLY A 114 24.65 -1.09 18.61
CA GLY A 114 24.75 -0.11 17.52
C GLY A 114 23.44 0.68 17.39
N VAL A 115 23.54 2.01 17.44
CA VAL A 115 22.49 3.07 17.56
C VAL A 115 21.28 2.95 16.60
N GLY A 116 21.20 1.93 15.75
CA GLY A 116 20.14 1.76 14.74
C GLY A 116 19.18 0.57 14.92
N ARG A 117 19.44 -0.41 15.82
CA ARG A 117 18.47 -1.48 16.08
C ARG A 117 18.55 -1.97 17.53
N PRO A 118 17.49 -1.84 18.35
CA PRO A 118 17.36 -2.66 19.55
C PRO A 118 17.44 -4.12 19.08
N ARG A 119 18.30 -4.93 19.70
CA ARG A 119 18.19 -6.39 19.52
C ARG A 119 16.74 -6.74 19.86
N LEU A 120 16.02 -7.32 18.92
CA LEU A 120 14.71 -7.92 19.21
C LEU A 120 14.99 -8.99 20.27
N GLY A 121 14.81 -8.67 21.53
CA GLY A 121 15.04 -9.58 22.63
C GLY A 121 13.79 -10.40 22.91
N ILE A 122 13.95 -11.46 23.71
CA ILE A 122 12.80 -12.20 24.26
C ILE A 122 11.82 -11.26 24.99
N GLU A 123 12.31 -10.15 25.55
CA GLU A 123 11.49 -9.12 26.16
C GLU A 123 10.52 -8.47 25.16
N LYS A 124 10.97 -8.20 23.93
CA LYS A 124 10.08 -7.66 22.90
C LYS A 124 9.02 -8.67 22.49
N ALA A 125 9.35 -9.97 22.50
CA ALA A 125 8.39 -11.03 22.28
C ALA A 125 7.33 -11.08 23.39
N ARG A 126 7.75 -10.98 24.66
CA ARG A 126 6.85 -10.94 25.82
C ARG A 126 5.93 -9.72 25.79
N GLN A 127 6.48 -8.55 25.50
CA GLN A 127 5.69 -7.32 25.36
C GLN A 127 4.64 -7.47 24.26
N LEU A 128 5.03 -7.94 23.08
CA LEU A 128 4.10 -8.18 21.96
C LEU A 128 3.00 -9.17 22.35
N ALA A 129 3.34 -10.21 23.13
CA ALA A 129 2.36 -11.15 23.62
C ALA A 129 1.36 -10.50 24.57
N ALA A 130 1.83 -9.71 25.52
CA ALA A 130 0.99 -8.99 26.46
C ALA A 130 0.03 -8.00 25.75
N GLU A 131 0.53 -7.24 24.77
CA GLU A 131 -0.28 -6.31 23.95
C GLU A 131 -1.42 -7.03 23.21
N GLN A 132 -1.21 -8.27 22.79
CA GLN A 132 -2.19 -9.10 22.09
C GLN A 132 -3.02 -10.00 23.03
N GLY A 133 -2.91 -9.80 24.35
CA GLY A 133 -3.61 -10.58 25.38
C GLY A 133 -3.17 -12.04 25.45
N GLY A 134 -1.96 -12.37 25.00
CA GLY A 134 -1.38 -13.70 25.04
C GLY A 134 -0.05 -13.76 25.81
N GLN A 135 0.64 -14.89 25.69
CA GLN A 135 1.88 -15.17 26.40
C GLN A 135 2.93 -15.76 25.45
N CYS A 136 4.19 -15.41 25.68
CA CYS A 136 5.34 -16.06 25.07
C CYS A 136 5.86 -17.11 26.06
N LEU A 137 5.82 -18.38 25.68
CA LEU A 137 6.20 -19.53 26.52
C LEU A 137 7.70 -19.86 26.44
N SER A 138 8.39 -19.33 25.43
CA SER A 138 9.82 -19.55 25.25
C SER A 138 10.66 -18.71 26.23
N THR A 139 11.73 -19.32 26.74
CA THR A 139 12.71 -18.68 27.64
C THR A 139 13.83 -17.98 26.88
N ASP A 140 14.22 -18.54 25.73
CA ASP A 140 15.40 -18.12 24.99
C ASP A 140 15.05 -17.63 23.59
N TYR A 141 15.79 -16.62 23.15
CA TYR A 141 15.74 -16.10 21.79
C TYR A 141 17.16 -15.92 21.29
N VAL A 142 17.65 -16.88 20.52
CA VAL A 142 19.04 -16.93 20.05
C VAL A 142 19.17 -16.23 18.70
N SER A 143 18.20 -16.42 17.80
CA SER A 143 18.22 -15.89 16.43
C SER A 143 16.85 -15.38 15.97
N VAL A 144 16.87 -14.48 14.98
CA VAL A 144 15.67 -13.93 14.33
C VAL A 144 14.86 -14.96 13.55
N HIS A 145 15.48 -16.09 13.22
CA HIS A 145 14.83 -17.20 12.53
C HIS A 145 14.26 -18.24 13.49
N ASP A 146 14.61 -18.16 14.77
CA ASP A 146 14.14 -19.12 15.75
C ASP A 146 12.66 -18.93 16.02
N LYS A 147 11.97 -20.06 16.11
CA LYS A 147 10.55 -20.06 16.40
C LYS A 147 10.36 -20.00 17.90
N LEU A 148 9.62 -18.99 18.35
CA LEU A 148 9.15 -18.89 19.72
C LEU A 148 7.81 -19.61 19.84
N LEU A 149 7.53 -20.12 21.03
CA LEU A 149 6.25 -20.70 21.39
C LEU A 149 5.35 -19.61 21.97
N TRP A 150 4.14 -19.50 21.42
CA TRP A 150 3.17 -18.46 21.72
C TRP A 150 1.86 -19.10 22.18
N GLN A 151 1.14 -18.41 23.04
CA GLN A 151 -0.21 -18.74 23.47
C GLN A 151 -1.09 -17.50 23.38
N CYS A 152 -2.31 -17.60 22.85
CA CYS A 152 -3.27 -16.49 22.85
C CYS A 152 -4.21 -16.57 24.04
N TYR A 153 -4.98 -15.50 24.26
CA TYR A 153 -6.06 -15.44 25.25
C TYR A 153 -7.02 -16.65 25.21
N ASN A 154 -7.33 -17.17 24.02
CA ASN A 154 -8.21 -18.34 23.84
C ASN A 154 -7.50 -19.68 24.13
N GLY A 155 -6.28 -19.67 24.69
CA GLY A 155 -5.50 -20.86 25.03
C GLY A 155 -4.85 -21.58 23.84
N HIS A 156 -4.99 -21.07 22.61
CA HIS A 156 -4.34 -21.70 21.45
C HIS A 156 -2.83 -21.48 21.50
N SER A 157 -2.08 -22.57 21.38
CA SER A 157 -0.61 -22.52 21.32
C SER A 157 -0.11 -22.73 19.89
N TRP A 158 0.91 -21.99 19.47
CA TRP A 158 1.56 -22.14 18.15
C TRP A 158 3.04 -21.71 18.19
N SER A 159 3.80 -22.17 17.19
CA SER A 159 5.23 -21.88 17.05
C SER A 159 5.47 -20.96 15.85
N ALA A 160 6.10 -19.81 16.06
CA ALA A 160 6.38 -18.83 15.00
C ALA A 160 7.55 -17.88 15.37
N PRO A 161 8.31 -17.38 14.39
CA PRO A 161 9.36 -16.41 14.65
C PRO A 161 8.78 -15.02 14.95
N LEU A 162 9.42 -14.27 15.85
CA LEU A 162 8.97 -12.94 16.28
C LEU A 162 8.77 -11.96 15.11
N GLY A 163 9.70 -11.97 14.14
CA GLY A 163 9.59 -11.10 12.96
C GLY A 163 8.31 -11.34 12.17
N HIS A 164 7.84 -12.59 12.04
CA HIS A 164 6.61 -12.89 11.31
C HIS A 164 5.39 -12.20 11.96
N LEU A 165 5.29 -12.23 13.29
CA LEU A 165 4.16 -11.62 14.00
C LEU A 165 4.17 -10.09 13.87
N ILE A 166 5.36 -9.48 13.91
CA ILE A 166 5.52 -8.02 13.76
C ILE A 166 5.15 -7.56 12.35
N TYR A 167 5.63 -8.26 11.31
CA TYR A 167 5.48 -7.79 9.92
C TYR A 167 4.15 -8.19 9.27
N THR A 168 3.57 -9.34 9.63
CA THR A 168 2.31 -9.80 9.02
C THR A 168 1.07 -9.30 9.76
N GLY A 169 1.21 -8.85 11.01
CA GLY A 169 0.09 -8.49 11.87
C GLY A 169 -0.83 -9.67 12.25
N ALA A 170 -0.49 -10.90 11.85
CA ALA A 170 -1.24 -12.09 12.21
C ALA A 170 -0.75 -12.62 13.57
N TRP A 171 -1.61 -12.53 14.58
CA TRP A 171 -1.33 -13.01 15.93
C TRP A 171 -1.54 -14.53 16.05
N CYS A 172 -2.79 -14.98 16.22
CA CYS A 172 -3.12 -16.39 16.41
C CYS A 172 -3.74 -16.98 15.13
N PRO A 173 -3.20 -18.09 14.57
CA PRO A 173 -3.74 -18.69 13.35
C PRO A 173 -5.16 -19.25 13.54
N LYS A 174 -5.44 -19.90 14.68
CA LYS A 174 -6.77 -20.45 14.96
C LYS A 174 -7.81 -19.35 15.13
N CYS A 175 -7.51 -18.30 15.89
CA CYS A 175 -8.42 -17.16 16.05
C CYS A 175 -8.61 -16.40 14.72
N GLY A 176 -7.54 -16.23 13.94
CA GLY A 176 -7.60 -15.60 12.63
C GLY A 176 -8.46 -16.38 11.63
N ILE A 177 -8.36 -17.72 11.62
CA ILE A 177 -9.21 -18.59 10.79
C ILE A 177 -10.68 -18.47 11.22
N ALA A 178 -10.96 -18.55 12.52
CA ALA A 178 -12.33 -18.45 13.05
C ALA A 178 -12.96 -17.10 12.67
N SER A 179 -12.26 -15.99 12.93
CA SER A 179 -12.71 -14.63 12.56
C SER A 179 -12.94 -14.51 11.04
N ARG A 180 -12.02 -15.03 10.22
CA ARG A 180 -12.18 -15.03 8.76
C ARG A 180 -13.40 -15.83 8.31
N ARG A 181 -13.67 -17.00 8.90
CA ARG A 181 -14.85 -17.81 8.57
C ARG A 181 -16.14 -17.06 8.91
N THR A 182 -16.21 -16.42 10.06
CA THR A 182 -17.35 -15.57 10.45
C THR A 182 -17.56 -14.43 9.46
N ALA A 183 -16.49 -13.72 9.09
CA ALA A 183 -16.56 -12.64 8.10
C ALA A 183 -17.02 -13.12 6.71
N GLN A 184 -16.57 -14.29 6.27
CA GLN A 184 -17.01 -14.90 5.01
C GLN A 184 -18.49 -15.30 5.04
N LEU A 185 -18.97 -15.84 6.16
CA LEU A 185 -20.39 -16.14 6.33
C LEU A 185 -21.25 -14.87 6.29
N SER A 186 -20.83 -13.80 6.96
CA SER A 186 -21.50 -12.50 6.90
C SER A 186 -21.53 -11.95 5.47
N ARG A 187 -20.42 -12.06 4.73
CA ARG A 187 -20.36 -11.68 3.32
C ARG A 187 -21.31 -12.50 2.45
N ALA A 188 -21.41 -13.81 2.69
CA ALA A 188 -22.33 -14.69 1.98
C ALA A 188 -23.79 -14.27 2.19
N ARG A 189 -24.17 -13.97 3.44
CA ARG A 189 -25.51 -13.48 3.79
C ARG A 189 -25.82 -12.14 3.14
N GLN A 190 -24.90 -11.18 3.22
CA GLN A 190 -25.06 -9.87 2.58
C GLN A 190 -25.23 -10.00 1.05
N HIS A 191 -24.44 -10.87 0.43
CA HIS A 191 -24.58 -11.14 -1.01
C HIS A 191 -25.95 -11.74 -1.34
N ALA A 192 -26.46 -12.68 -0.52
CA ALA A 192 -27.80 -13.23 -0.70
C ALA A 192 -28.89 -12.16 -0.61
N MET A 193 -28.81 -11.30 0.41
CA MET A 193 -29.76 -10.20 0.59
C MET A 193 -29.74 -9.25 -0.62
N SER A 194 -28.57 -8.94 -1.17
CA SER A 194 -28.42 -8.10 -2.38
C SER A 194 -29.11 -8.66 -3.63
N LYS A 195 -29.37 -9.97 -3.65
CA LYS A 195 -30.00 -10.69 -4.76
C LYS A 195 -31.40 -11.20 -4.41
N SER A 196 -32.01 -10.63 -3.36
CA SER A 196 -33.36 -10.99 -2.90
C SER A 196 -33.44 -12.47 -2.55
N GLY A 197 -32.43 -12.96 -1.84
CA GLY A 197 -32.38 -14.31 -1.30
C GLY A 197 -31.74 -14.34 0.07
N GLU A 198 -31.64 -15.55 0.61
CA GLU A 198 -31.12 -15.83 1.93
C GLU A 198 -30.10 -16.96 1.86
N CYS A 199 -29.08 -16.89 2.72
CA CYS A 199 -28.15 -17.98 2.94
C CYS A 199 -28.56 -18.71 4.23
N LEU A 200 -28.86 -20.00 4.12
CA LEU A 200 -29.39 -20.81 5.23
C LEU A 200 -28.29 -21.41 6.13
N GLU A 201 -27.03 -21.23 5.75
CA GLU A 201 -25.90 -21.81 6.50
C GLU A 201 -25.63 -21.05 7.80
N THR A 202 -25.29 -21.82 8.83
CA THR A 202 -24.89 -21.30 10.15
C THR A 202 -23.37 -21.19 10.28
N GLN A 203 -22.61 -21.91 9.43
CA GLN A 203 -21.16 -21.94 9.47
C GLN A 203 -20.56 -21.91 8.06
N TYR A 204 -19.37 -21.31 7.94
CA TYR A 204 -18.61 -21.28 6.70
C TYR A 204 -17.35 -22.13 6.84
N VAL A 205 -17.21 -23.13 5.97
CA VAL A 205 -16.08 -24.07 6.00
C VAL A 205 -14.92 -23.57 5.14
N ASN A 206 -15.17 -23.34 3.86
CA ASN A 206 -14.19 -22.91 2.86
C ASN A 206 -14.90 -22.31 1.61
N SER A 207 -14.13 -21.85 0.62
CA SER A 207 -14.65 -21.14 -0.56
C SER A 207 -15.37 -22.01 -1.58
N THR A 208 -15.03 -23.29 -1.65
CA THR A 208 -15.60 -24.27 -2.59
C THR A 208 -16.66 -25.15 -1.95
N GLY A 209 -16.87 -25.02 -0.65
CA GLY A 209 -17.77 -25.84 0.15
C GLY A 209 -19.23 -25.57 -0.22
N PRO A 210 -20.08 -26.60 -0.14
CA PRO A 210 -21.50 -26.44 -0.44
C PRO A 210 -22.15 -25.52 0.60
N MET A 211 -22.93 -24.56 0.12
CA MET A 211 -23.78 -23.71 0.95
C MET A 211 -25.21 -23.76 0.41
N LYS A 212 -26.20 -23.81 1.30
CA LYS A 212 -27.61 -23.73 0.95
C LYS A 212 -28.08 -22.28 0.80
N TRP A 213 -28.79 -22.02 -0.29
CA TRP A 213 -29.33 -20.71 -0.65
C TRP A 213 -30.83 -20.82 -0.92
N ARG A 214 -31.56 -19.76 -0.61
CA ARG A 214 -32.99 -19.63 -0.88
C ARG A 214 -33.27 -18.33 -1.62
N TYR A 215 -34.06 -18.37 -2.67
CA TYR A 215 -34.55 -17.18 -3.37
C TYR A 215 -35.91 -16.75 -2.81
N VAL A 216 -36.27 -15.47 -2.96
CA VAL A 216 -37.57 -14.94 -2.51
C VAL A 216 -38.78 -15.71 -3.07
N LEU A 217 -38.67 -16.27 -4.28
CA LEU A 217 -39.74 -17.12 -4.86
C LEU A 217 -39.76 -18.56 -4.32
N GLY A 218 -39.01 -18.85 -3.25
CA GLY A 218 -38.98 -20.17 -2.60
C GLY A 218 -38.05 -21.19 -3.22
N HIS A 219 -37.28 -20.84 -4.26
CA HIS A 219 -36.32 -21.78 -4.86
C HIS A 219 -35.11 -21.99 -3.95
N GLU A 220 -34.81 -23.25 -3.63
CA GLU A 220 -33.65 -23.64 -2.85
C GLU A 220 -32.62 -24.37 -3.71
N TRP A 221 -31.34 -24.07 -3.50
CA TRP A 221 -30.26 -24.78 -4.17
C TRP A 221 -28.99 -24.80 -3.33
N VAL A 222 -28.09 -25.70 -3.70
CA VAL A 222 -26.77 -25.84 -3.08
C VAL A 222 -25.72 -25.34 -4.07
N ALA A 223 -24.89 -24.40 -3.64
CA ALA A 223 -23.76 -23.89 -4.41
C ALA A 223 -22.69 -23.33 -3.47
N SER A 224 -21.45 -23.25 -3.91
CA SER A 224 -20.38 -22.62 -3.12
C SER A 224 -20.43 -21.09 -3.21
N LEU A 225 -19.89 -20.40 -2.20
CA LEU A 225 -19.82 -18.94 -2.20
C LEU A 225 -19.10 -18.42 -3.46
N GLN A 226 -18.01 -19.06 -3.87
CA GLN A 226 -17.28 -18.69 -5.08
C GLN A 226 -18.11 -18.89 -6.35
N ALA A 227 -18.85 -20.01 -6.46
CA ALA A 227 -19.71 -20.24 -7.62
C ALA A 227 -20.81 -19.18 -7.71
N VAL A 228 -21.45 -18.86 -6.59
CA VAL A 228 -22.55 -17.89 -6.56
C VAL A 228 -22.08 -16.48 -6.87
N THR A 229 -20.93 -16.04 -6.36
CA THR A 229 -20.40 -14.70 -6.62
C THR A 229 -19.79 -14.54 -8.01
N SER A 230 -19.16 -15.59 -8.55
CA SER A 230 -18.54 -15.55 -9.87
C SER A 230 -19.52 -15.87 -11.00
N SER A 231 -20.65 -16.52 -10.71
CA SER A 231 -21.68 -16.79 -11.72
C SER A 231 -22.45 -15.53 -12.11
N GLY A 232 -22.77 -15.39 -13.39
CA GLY A 232 -23.65 -14.31 -13.89
C GLY A 232 -25.13 -14.49 -13.52
N SER A 233 -25.49 -15.58 -12.84
CA SER A 233 -26.87 -15.94 -12.53
C SER A 233 -27.04 -16.35 -11.06
N TRP A 234 -27.89 -15.63 -10.35
CA TRP A 234 -28.15 -15.85 -8.92
C TRP A 234 -28.83 -17.18 -8.60
N CYS A 235 -29.92 -17.51 -9.30
CA CYS A 235 -30.70 -18.73 -9.07
C CYS A 235 -30.65 -19.61 -10.35
N PRO A 236 -30.39 -20.92 -10.24
CA PRO A 236 -30.32 -21.80 -11.41
C PRO A 236 -31.64 -21.86 -12.19
N VAL A 237 -32.78 -21.87 -11.49
CA VAL A 237 -34.11 -21.82 -12.12
C VAL A 237 -34.31 -20.49 -12.84
N GLY A 238 -33.93 -19.37 -12.22
CA GLY A 238 -34.00 -18.05 -12.86
C GLY A 238 -33.08 -17.90 -14.09
N ALA A 239 -31.92 -18.57 -14.09
CA ALA A 239 -31.00 -18.61 -15.21
C ALA A 239 -31.61 -19.34 -16.42
N VAL A 240 -32.23 -20.51 -16.17
CA VAL A 240 -32.90 -21.31 -17.21
C VAL A 240 -34.08 -20.55 -17.79
N MET A 241 -34.90 -19.90 -16.95
CA MET A 241 -36.04 -19.11 -17.42
C MET A 241 -35.62 -17.92 -18.28
N LYS A 242 -34.56 -17.19 -17.92
CA LYS A 242 -34.02 -16.10 -18.75
C LYS A 242 -33.54 -16.58 -20.12
N LYS A 243 -32.88 -17.75 -20.16
CA LYS A 243 -32.42 -18.37 -21.42
C LYS A 243 -33.58 -18.83 -22.30
N ARG A 244 -34.67 -19.34 -21.70
CA ARG A 244 -35.89 -19.71 -22.43
C ARG A 244 -36.60 -18.49 -22.99
N LEU A 245 -36.71 -17.42 -22.19
CA LEU A 245 -37.32 -16.17 -22.63
C LEU A 245 -36.54 -15.53 -23.80
N SER A 246 -35.21 -15.55 -23.77
CA SER A 246 -34.39 -15.04 -24.88
C SER A 246 -34.55 -15.88 -26.15
N LEU A 247 -34.66 -17.21 -26.02
CA LEU A 247 -34.96 -18.11 -27.14
C LEU A 247 -36.36 -17.86 -27.72
N ASP A 248 -37.37 -17.64 -26.88
CA ASP A 248 -38.74 -17.35 -27.34
C ASP A 248 -38.83 -16.00 -28.06
N VAL A 249 -38.07 -14.99 -27.60
CA VAL A 249 -37.95 -13.69 -28.26
C VAL A 249 -37.23 -13.82 -29.60
N ALA A 250 -36.10 -14.54 -29.64
CA ALA A 250 -35.37 -14.80 -30.88
C ALA A 250 -36.23 -15.58 -31.90
N SER A 251 -36.98 -16.57 -31.43
CA SER A 251 -37.90 -17.35 -32.26
C SER A 251 -39.07 -16.51 -32.80
N ARG A 252 -39.60 -15.57 -32.00
CA ARG A 252 -40.62 -14.61 -32.48
C ARG A 252 -40.08 -13.67 -33.55
N LEU A 253 -38.87 -13.16 -33.38
CA LEU A 253 -38.21 -12.28 -34.35
C LEU A 253 -37.86 -13.01 -35.66
N ALA A 254 -37.45 -14.27 -35.59
CA ALA A 254 -37.21 -15.09 -36.78
C ALA A 254 -38.52 -15.27 -37.58
N ARG A 255 -39.62 -15.62 -36.89
CA ARG A 255 -40.94 -15.76 -37.51
C ARG A 255 -41.43 -14.47 -38.17
N SER A 256 -41.21 -13.30 -37.53
CA SER A 256 -41.60 -12.01 -38.13
C SER A 256 -40.81 -11.64 -39.39
N ARG A 257 -39.70 -12.32 -39.66
CA ARG A 257 -38.88 -12.16 -40.88
C ARG A 257 -38.99 -13.35 -41.84
N GLN A 258 -40.04 -14.17 -41.70
CA GLN A 258 -40.28 -15.40 -42.48
C GLN A 258 -39.16 -16.45 -42.36
N GLY A 259 -38.32 -16.36 -41.32
CA GLY A 259 -37.30 -17.35 -40.99
C GLY A 259 -37.72 -18.28 -39.85
N SER A 260 -37.02 -19.41 -39.69
CA SER A 260 -37.17 -20.29 -38.52
C SER A 260 -35.85 -20.39 -37.75
N CYS A 261 -35.91 -20.35 -36.42
CA CYS A 261 -34.74 -20.63 -35.58
C CYS A 261 -34.51 -22.14 -35.51
N LEU A 262 -33.47 -22.63 -36.19
CA LEU A 262 -32.99 -24.00 -36.03
C LEU A 262 -32.27 -24.14 -34.69
N LEU A 263 -33.01 -24.48 -33.64
CA LEU A 263 -32.40 -24.90 -32.38
C LEU A 263 -32.00 -26.37 -32.53
N ILE A 264 -30.70 -26.63 -32.68
CA ILE A 264 -30.14 -27.98 -32.55
C ILE A 264 -30.27 -28.38 -31.08
N ASN A 265 -31.42 -28.91 -30.72
CA ASN A 265 -31.65 -29.61 -29.46
C ASN A 265 -30.96 -30.97 -29.57
N GLY A 266 -29.80 -31.12 -28.93
CA GLY A 266 -29.27 -32.44 -28.62
C GLY A 266 -27.78 -32.63 -28.86
N ILE A 267 -26.96 -32.23 -27.89
CA ILE A 267 -25.78 -33.02 -27.51
C ILE A 267 -25.80 -33.10 -25.98
N ARG A 268 -26.41 -34.17 -25.45
CA ARG A 268 -26.03 -34.68 -24.13
C ARG A 268 -24.62 -35.25 -24.32
N LYS A 269 -23.61 -34.61 -23.72
CA LYS A 269 -22.34 -35.29 -23.47
C LYS A 269 -22.63 -36.38 -22.43
N GLN A 270 -22.65 -37.64 -22.87
CA GLN A 270 -22.24 -38.76 -22.02
C GLN A 270 -20.73 -38.68 -21.81
#